data_AF-A0A4R6TRJ2-F1
#
_entry.id   AF-A0A4R6TRJ2-F1
#
_cell.length_a   1.000
_cell.length_b   1.000
_cell.length_c   1.000
_cell.angle_alpha   90.00
_cell.angle_beta   90.00
_cell.angle_gamma   90.00
#
_symmetry.space_group_name_H-M   'P 1'
#
loop_
_entity.id
_entity.type
_entity.pdbx_description
1 polymer ?
#
loop_
_entity_poly.entity_id
_entity_poly.type
_entity_poly.pdbx_seq_one_letter_code
_entity_poly.pdbx_strand_id
1 'polypeptide(L)'
;MNEIMNQFVDFTGVEGAYIAFVALAVTLVVQGIKKSFPVRKNLLPVIALGVGLIVAFLSFPFTDLELSVRLWVGAVAGFAGTGLFETINKREGTTK
;
A
#
# COMPACT_ATOMS: atom_id res chain seq x y z
N MET A 1 24.04 -17.00 -13.23
CA MET A 1 23.19 -16.12 -14.07
C MET A 1 21.72 -16.56 -14.07
N ASN A 2 21.41 -17.85 -13.86
CA ASN A 2 20.03 -18.36 -13.92
C ASN A 2 19.23 -18.07 -12.64
N GLU A 3 19.87 -18.08 -11.47
CA GLU A 3 19.19 -17.90 -10.18
C GLU A 3 18.65 -16.47 -9.98
N ILE A 4 19.46 -15.46 -10.28
CA ILE A 4 19.02 -14.06 -10.31
C ILE A 4 17.90 -13.85 -11.34
N MET A 5 18.03 -14.47 -12.52
CA MET A 5 17.00 -14.35 -13.56
C MET A 5 15.67 -14.98 -13.13
N ASN A 6 15.72 -16.14 -12.47
CA ASN A 6 14.52 -16.79 -11.92
C ASN A 6 13.89 -15.96 -10.80
N GLN A 7 14.68 -15.37 -9.90
CA GLN A 7 14.17 -14.48 -8.86
C GLN A 7 13.49 -13.22 -9.44
N PHE A 8 14.03 -12.66 -10.52
CA PHE A 8 13.39 -11.55 -11.23
C PHE A 8 12.10 -11.98 -11.94
N VAL A 9 12.09 -13.17 -12.56
CA VAL A 9 10.89 -13.72 -13.21
C VAL A 9 9.78 -13.98 -12.19
N ASP A 10 10.10 -14.55 -11.03
CA ASP A 10 9.16 -14.79 -9.92
C ASP A 10 8.59 -13.46 -9.38
N PHE A 11 9.44 -12.43 -9.20
CA PHE A 11 9.01 -11.09 -8.81
C PHE A 11 8.08 -10.43 -9.85
N THR A 12 8.28 -10.67 -11.15
CA THR A 12 7.41 -10.15 -12.23
C THR A 12 6.19 -11.03 -12.53
N GLY A 13 6.07 -12.19 -11.87
CA GLY A 13 5.00 -13.16 -12.06
C GLY A 13 3.71 -12.79 -11.32
N VAL A 14 3.00 -13.81 -10.82
CA VAL A 14 1.73 -13.64 -10.09
C VAL A 14 1.92 -12.80 -8.82
N GLU A 15 3.10 -12.86 -8.21
CA GLU A 15 3.47 -12.07 -7.04
C GLU A 15 3.59 -10.57 -7.36
N GLY A 16 4.16 -10.22 -8.52
CA GLY A 16 4.21 -8.84 -9.00
C GLY A 16 2.83 -8.28 -9.30
N ALA A 17 1.95 -9.09 -9.90
CA ALA A 17 0.55 -8.73 -10.12
C ALA A 17 -0.21 -8.48 -8.79
N TYR A 18 0.09 -9.27 -7.76
CA TYR A 18 -0.46 -9.08 -6.41
C TYR A 18 -0.05 -7.72 -5.82
N ILE A 19 1.22 -7.32 -5.93
CA ILE A 19 1.69 -6.01 -5.44
C ILE A 19 0.92 -4.87 -6.13
N ALA A 20 0.81 -4.93 -7.46
CA ALA A 20 0.07 -3.93 -8.23
C ALA A 20 -1.42 -3.88 -7.82
N PHE A 21 -2.05 -5.03 -7.64
CA PHE A 21 -3.43 -5.13 -7.21
C PHE A 21 -3.64 -4.48 -5.82
N VAL A 22 -2.80 -4.81 -4.84
CA VAL A 22 -2.88 -4.22 -3.50
C VAL A 22 -2.65 -2.71 -3.56
N ALA A 23 -1.65 -2.25 -4.33
CA ALA A 23 -1.37 -0.82 -4.48
C ALA A 23 -2.56 -0.04 -5.08
N LEU A 24 -3.21 -0.60 -6.09
CA LEU A 24 -4.41 -0.01 -6.69
C LEU A 24 -5.58 0.01 -5.69
N ALA A 25 -5.85 -1.12 -5.02
CA ALA A 25 -6.92 -1.21 -4.03
C ALA A 25 -6.74 -0.20 -2.89
N VAL A 26 -5.53 -0.13 -2.33
CA VAL A 26 -5.18 0.82 -1.26
C VAL A 26 -5.36 2.25 -1.74
N THR A 27 -4.88 2.58 -2.94
CA THR A 27 -5.01 3.92 -3.53
C THR A 27 -6.47 4.33 -3.67
N LEU A 28 -7.34 3.43 -4.17
CA LEU A 28 -8.76 3.70 -4.32
C LEU A 28 -9.45 3.95 -2.98
N VAL A 29 -9.16 3.15 -1.97
CA VAL A 29 -9.74 3.32 -0.62
C VAL A 29 -9.29 4.65 0.00
N VAL A 30 -8.00 4.96 -0.06
CA VAL A 30 -7.46 6.23 0.48
C VAL A 30 -8.08 7.43 -0.25
N GLN A 31 -8.21 7.38 -1.58
CA GLN A 31 -8.89 8.43 -2.34
C GLN A 31 -10.37 8.56 -1.95
N GLY A 32 -11.07 7.43 -1.74
CA GLY A 32 -12.45 7.41 -1.27
C GLY A 32 -12.61 8.11 0.09
N ILE A 33 -11.71 7.81 1.03
CA ILE A 33 -11.70 8.46 2.36
C ILE A 33 -11.49 9.97 2.23
N LYS A 34 -10.46 10.39 1.48
CA LYS A 34 -10.13 11.83 1.27
C LYS A 34 -11.25 12.63 0.61
N LYS A 35 -12.10 11.96 -0.18
CA LYS A 35 -13.21 12.60 -0.89
C LYS A 35 -14.50 12.61 -0.06
N SER A 36 -14.63 11.69 0.88
CA SER A 36 -15.82 11.54 1.72
C SER A 36 -15.73 12.32 3.02
N PHE A 37 -14.52 12.53 3.55
CA PHE A 37 -14.31 13.18 4.84
C PHE A 37 -13.18 14.22 4.78
N PRO A 38 -13.30 15.34 5.53
CA PRO A 38 -12.21 16.30 5.70
C PRO A 38 -11.15 15.68 6.62
N VAL A 39 -10.07 15.17 6.02
CA VAL A 39 -8.97 14.52 6.73
C VAL A 39 -7.83 15.53 6.92
N ARG A 40 -7.24 15.58 8.11
CA ARG A 40 -6.04 16.41 8.33
C ARG A 40 -4.87 15.86 7.51
N LYS A 41 -4.16 16.72 6.78
CA LYS A 41 -3.09 16.28 5.86
C LYS A 41 -1.99 15.48 6.57
N ASN A 42 -1.71 15.78 7.84
CA ASN A 42 -0.74 15.05 8.65
C ASN A 42 -1.16 13.63 9.06
N LEU A 43 -2.46 13.33 9.06
CA LEU A 43 -2.99 11.99 9.37
C LEU A 43 -3.06 11.11 8.12
N LEU A 44 -2.97 11.72 6.94
CA LEU A 44 -3.14 11.01 5.69
C LEU A 44 -2.12 9.86 5.49
N PRO A 45 -0.83 10.02 5.82
CA PRO A 45 0.13 8.91 5.75
C PRO A 45 -0.17 7.76 6.70
N VAL A 46 -0.63 8.07 7.92
CA VAL A 46 -0.99 7.05 8.91
C VAL A 46 -2.24 6.30 8.46
N ILE A 47 -3.22 7.00 7.91
CA ILE A 47 -4.44 6.40 7.35
C ILE A 47 -4.07 5.49 6.17
N ALA A 48 -3.20 5.94 5.27
CA ALA A 48 -2.79 5.14 4.12
C ALA A 48 -2.01 3.89 4.53
N LEU A 49 -1.13 3.97 5.54
CA LEU A 49 -0.49 2.79 6.13
C LEU A 49 -1.52 1.82 6.72
N GLY A 50 -2.45 2.32 7.54
CA GLY A 50 -3.49 1.50 8.16
C GLY A 50 -4.35 0.79 7.10
N VAL A 51 -4.78 1.52 6.07
CA VAL A 51 -5.51 0.95 4.93
C VAL A 51 -4.66 -0.10 4.21
N GLY A 52 -3.38 0.18 3.96
CA GLY A 52 -2.43 -0.74 3.36
C GLY A 52 -2.36 -2.09 4.07
N LEU A 53 -2.16 -2.05 5.39
CA LEU A 53 -2.08 -3.24 6.23
C LEU A 53 -3.41 -4.01 6.26
N ILE A 54 -4.55 -3.32 6.37
CA ILE A 54 -5.88 -3.95 6.41
C ILE A 54 -6.17 -4.64 5.07
N VAL A 55 -5.96 -3.97 3.94
CA VAL A 55 -6.19 -4.53 2.61
C VAL A 55 -5.30 -5.75 2.39
N ALA A 56 -4.02 -5.66 2.74
CA ALA A 56 -3.11 -6.78 2.59
C ALA A 56 -3.37 -7.92 3.58
N PHE A 57 -3.95 -7.66 4.77
CA PHE A 57 -4.39 -8.70 5.69
C PHE A 57 -5.63 -9.44 5.18
N LEU A 58 -6.57 -8.71 4.56
CA LEU A 58 -7.79 -9.27 3.99
C LEU A 58 -7.60 -9.96 2.63
N SER A 59 -6.43 -9.82 2.00
CA SER A 59 -6.13 -10.41 0.69
C SER A 59 -5.85 -11.92 0.69
N PHE A 60 -6.06 -12.62 1.81
CA PHE A 60 -5.70 -14.03 2.00
C PHE A 60 -6.39 -15.00 1.02
N PRO A 61 -7.59 -14.70 0.45
CA PRO A 61 -8.19 -15.57 -0.54
C PRO A 61 -7.53 -15.49 -1.93
N PHE A 62 -6.66 -14.50 -2.16
CA PHE A 62 -6.09 -14.20 -3.49
C PHE A 62 -4.61 -14.57 -3.63
N THR A 63 -3.96 -15.00 -2.54
CA THR A 63 -2.53 -15.31 -2.54
C THR A 63 -2.17 -16.27 -1.41
N ASP A 64 -1.22 -17.17 -1.68
CA ASP A 64 -0.63 -18.08 -0.70
C ASP A 64 0.61 -17.47 0.01
N LEU A 65 0.92 -16.20 -0.25
CA LEU A 65 2.04 -15.52 0.42
C LEU A 65 1.85 -15.52 1.94
N GLU A 66 2.97 -15.68 2.64
CA GLU A 66 2.98 -15.60 4.10
C GLU A 66 2.44 -14.23 4.56
N LEU A 67 1.73 -14.23 5.69
CA LEU A 67 1.15 -13.01 6.26
C LEU A 67 2.20 -11.91 6.46
N SER A 68 3.41 -12.26 6.89
CA SER A 68 4.52 -11.32 7.07
C SER A 68 4.84 -10.56 5.77
N VAL A 69 5.00 -11.28 4.66
CA VAL A 69 5.26 -10.71 3.33
C VAL A 69 4.08 -9.86 2.87
N ARG A 70 2.85 -10.31 3.07
CA ARG A 70 1.66 -9.57 2.66
C ARG A 70 1.57 -8.24 3.40
N LEU A 71 1.80 -8.22 4.71
CA LEU A 71 1.82 -7.00 5.50
C LEU A 71 2.90 -6.02 5.01
N TRP A 72 4.07 -6.52 4.61
CA TRP A 72 5.11 -5.68 3.98
C TRP A 72 4.64 -5.09 2.65
N VAL A 73 3.99 -5.88 1.79
CA VAL A 73 3.40 -5.38 0.53
C VAL A 73 2.35 -4.29 0.82
N GLY A 74 1.49 -4.51 1.82
CA GLY A 74 0.49 -3.54 2.26
C GLY A 74 1.10 -2.25 2.81
N ALA A 75 2.15 -2.34 3.63
CA ALA A 75 2.85 -1.19 4.18
C ALA A 75 3.50 -0.35 3.08
N VAL A 76 4.20 -1.00 2.14
CA VAL A 76 4.82 -0.33 0.99
C VAL A 76 3.76 0.31 0.10
N ALA A 77 2.66 -0.39 -0.19
CA ALA A 77 1.54 0.14 -0.95
C ALA A 77 0.90 1.39 -0.30
N GLY A 78 0.66 1.33 1.02
CA GLY A 78 0.12 2.45 1.80
C GLY A 78 1.02 3.68 1.76
N PHE A 79 2.32 3.47 1.92
CA PHE A 79 3.29 4.57 1.86
C PHE A 79 3.57 5.10 0.46
N ALA A 80 3.47 4.26 -0.57
CA ALA A 80 3.67 4.68 -1.95
C ALA A 80 2.61 5.70 -2.42
N GLY A 81 1.36 5.58 -1.93
CA GLY A 81 0.25 6.45 -2.33
C GLY A 81 0.26 7.85 -1.71
N THR A 82 0.83 8.02 -0.51
CA THR A 82 0.82 9.31 0.23
C THR A 82 2.21 9.85 0.56
N GLY A 83 3.27 9.07 0.35
CA GLY A 83 4.65 9.42 0.64
C GLY A 83 4.97 9.42 2.15
N LEU A 84 5.91 8.57 2.58
CA LEU A 84 6.48 8.62 3.95
C LEU A 84 6.96 10.02 4.33
N PHE A 85 7.51 10.74 3.35
CA PHE A 85 8.05 12.10 3.49
C PHE A 85 6.99 13.17 3.79
N GLU A 86 5.70 12.90 3.56
CA GLU A 86 4.63 13.81 3.98
C GLU A 86 4.45 13.84 5.51
N THR A 87 4.93 12.81 6.22
CA THR A 87 4.90 12.75 7.68
C THR A 87 6.02 13.59 8.31
N ILE A 88 7.14 13.76 7.60
CA ILE A 88 8.34 14.45 8.10
C ILE A 88 8.16 15.97 8.04
N ASN A 89 7.39 16.47 7.07
CA ASN A 89 7.10 17.90 6.93
C ASN A 89 5.75 18.25 7.57
N LYS A 90 5.76 19.19 8.52
CA LYS A 90 4.54 19.71 9.13
C LYS A 90 3.73 20.47 8.08
N ARG A 91 2.66 19.85 7.58
CA ARG A 91 1.70 20.46 6.66
C ARG A 91 0.43 20.84 7.42
N GLU A 92 0.14 22.13 7.45
CA GLU A 92 -1.08 22.66 8.03
C GLU A 92 -2.22 22.62 7.01
N GLY A 93 -3.44 22.38 7.49
CA GLY A 93 -4.67 22.31 6.69
C GLY A 93 -5.26 20.90 6.53
N THR A 94 -6.49 20.86 6.01
CA THR A 94 -7.25 19.64 5.74
C THR A 94 -7.23 19.30 4.26
N THR A 95 -7.49 18.05 3.91
CA THR A 95 -7.95 17.69 2.58
C THR A 95 -9.28 18.41 2.30
N LYS A 96 -9.66 18.44 1.01
CA LYS A 96 -10.92 19.04 0.55
C LYS A 96 -12.07 18.74 1.49
#